data_AF-A0A8J4SNN6-F1
#
_entry.id   AF-A0A8J4SNN6-F1
#
_cell.length_a   1.000
_cell.length_b   1.000
_cell.length_c   1.000
_cell.angle_alpha   90.00
_cell.angle_beta   90.00
_cell.angle_gamma   90.00
#
_symmetry.space_group_name_H-M   'P 1'
#
loop_
_entity.id
_entity.type
_entity.pdbx_description
1 polymer ?
#
loop_
_entity_poly.entity_id
_entity_poly.type
_entity_poly.pdbx_seq_one_letter_code
_entity_poly.pdbx_strand_id
1 'polypeptide(L)'
;MILDCISDPGDARASSGMLHSETHDDFRRFCQIVATAVVDSWSEKEKSKGCVSRRAPGLWPSEFVRCKTDFERVTVLMRIPSVRQFTLFPANQSSVCRSSLKSDSKSEELRGLGNYAWQRHQISQALSFYTKAVLHAASPEKRALAFANRSCVLLRVGANQAVLDDITHALENNYPTQKRPRLHVRRAQALLLMERVDEARAAFLEARDSIQDGANSSTLDLLITNGLQRCAALAIARPTGRPITFRATHNSVAYISHPNPPTHRLNRNSFDQDHSPNRLSTTVNADSQSVRPDLAYKIHYGDDNVGWQLIADRDLLPGELVLIERPFVRRLNSSSIERDCYNCLKRYHDLYPCRGCSEIGFCSRACEQAVWTISTDSSTRKQDAVCHPFECGQIARFPNGKFNRWRWSQGDVIENRAGLARYQALFHENSPKTERIVGPQLCWLAFASITQTPPQAIRSLAQGLSLKPGVDQVDSAVPRRSQSVLSAFSGVHEPPLPDLCDAGLLSVGWLRTFSEKRDAPNLWQNTIVAVFLTHCLKAGGYKLDWDDNCFLNPNGDILLVDEQPLPASWAAACLLHQLQ
;
A
#
# COMPACT_ATOMS: atom_id res chain seq x y z
N MET A 1 -1.62 -1.49 26.47
CA MET A 1 -2.99 -1.11 26.08
C MET A 1 -3.06 -0.58 24.63
N ILE A 2 -2.36 -1.19 23.67
CA ILE A 2 -2.44 -0.83 22.22
C ILE A 2 -2.88 -2.05 21.38
N LEU A 3 -3.43 -3.09 22.03
CA LEU A 3 -3.91 -4.31 21.35
C LEU A 3 -5.44 -4.38 21.21
N ASP A 4 -6.20 -3.44 21.78
CA ASP A 4 -7.67 -3.51 21.79
C ASP A 4 -8.37 -2.75 20.64
N CYS A 5 -7.61 -2.06 19.77
CA CYS A 5 -8.18 -1.30 18.64
C CYS A 5 -8.27 -2.08 17.32
N ILE A 6 -7.93 -3.38 17.30
CA ILE A 6 -8.24 -4.30 16.20
C ILE A 6 -9.46 -5.15 16.59
N SER A 7 -10.49 -4.51 17.12
CA SER A 7 -11.81 -5.11 17.23
C SER A 7 -12.51 -4.93 15.88
N ASP A 8 -12.68 -6.04 15.17
CA ASP A 8 -13.39 -6.18 13.90
C ASP A 8 -14.78 -5.51 14.04
N PRO A 9 -15.05 -4.35 13.42
CA PRO A 9 -16.37 -3.73 13.52
C PRO A 9 -17.32 -4.61 12.71
N GLY A 10 -18.21 -5.30 13.43
CA GLY A 10 -19.12 -6.30 12.90
C GLY A 10 -19.87 -5.85 11.65
N ASP A 11 -19.94 -6.79 10.71
CA ASP A 11 -20.96 -6.97 9.65
C ASP A 11 -21.92 -5.78 9.43
N ALA A 12 -21.38 -4.64 9.00
CA ALA A 12 -22.18 -3.60 8.36
C ALA A 12 -22.39 -4.03 6.91
N ARG A 13 -23.57 -4.61 6.63
CA ARG A 13 -24.09 -4.90 5.28
C ARG A 13 -23.94 -3.67 4.38
N ALA A 14 -22.85 -3.63 3.61
CA ALA A 14 -22.63 -2.66 2.54
C ALA A 14 -22.49 -3.42 1.22
N SER A 15 -23.48 -3.23 0.35
CA SER A 15 -23.50 -3.71 -1.02
C SER A 15 -22.39 -3.04 -1.85
N SER A 16 -21.25 -3.70 -1.99
CA SER A 16 -20.27 -3.47 -3.05
C SER A 16 -19.51 -4.76 -3.28
N GLY A 17 -19.67 -5.35 -4.46
CA GLY A 17 -19.11 -6.65 -4.79
C GLY A 17 -17.58 -6.63 -4.87
N MET A 18 -16.93 -7.15 -3.83
CA MET A 18 -15.69 -7.94 -3.88
C MET A 18 -15.27 -8.33 -2.44
N LEU A 19 -16.11 -9.12 -1.76
CA LEU A 19 -15.64 -9.98 -0.68
C LEU A 19 -15.59 -11.40 -1.26
N HIS A 20 -14.45 -11.76 -1.86
CA HIS A 20 -14.21 -13.14 -2.22
C HIS A 20 -14.06 -13.94 -0.92
N SER A 21 -15.15 -14.64 -0.56
CA SER A 21 -15.22 -15.51 0.61
C SER A 21 -14.34 -16.75 0.48
N GLU A 22 -13.75 -16.97 -0.69
CA GLU A 22 -12.95 -18.14 -1.05
C GLU A 22 -11.48 -17.79 -1.17
N THR A 23 -10.63 -18.69 -0.70
CA THR A 23 -9.18 -18.56 -0.74
C THR A 23 -8.67 -18.61 -2.17
N HIS A 24 -7.73 -17.73 -2.51
CA HIS A 24 -7.14 -17.64 -3.85
C HIS A 24 -6.50 -18.98 -4.29
N ASP A 25 -6.66 -19.34 -5.57
CA ASP A 25 -6.22 -20.63 -6.11
C ASP A 25 -4.70 -20.86 -5.96
N ASP A 26 -3.87 -19.86 -6.23
CA ASP A 26 -2.42 -19.98 -6.00
C ASP A 26 -2.06 -20.27 -4.54
N PHE A 27 -2.73 -19.66 -3.56
CA PHE A 27 -2.45 -19.95 -2.15
C PHE A 27 -2.91 -21.36 -1.79
N ARG A 28 -4.06 -21.79 -2.31
CA ARG A 28 -4.55 -23.17 -2.15
C ARG A 28 -3.56 -24.18 -2.72
N ARG A 29 -3.06 -23.93 -3.93
CA ARG A 29 -2.09 -24.78 -4.63
C ARG A 29 -0.75 -24.83 -3.91
N PHE A 30 -0.30 -23.69 -3.39
CA PHE A 30 0.89 -23.63 -2.54
C PHE A 30 0.72 -24.48 -1.26
N CYS A 31 -0.41 -24.35 -0.56
CA CYS A 31 -0.72 -25.19 0.60
C CYS A 31 -0.76 -26.68 0.24
N GLN A 32 -1.33 -27.05 -0.92
CA GLN A 32 -1.31 -28.44 -1.40
C GLN A 32 0.12 -28.95 -1.56
N ILE A 33 1.00 -28.18 -2.20
CA ILE A 33 2.40 -28.57 -2.39
C ILE A 33 3.11 -28.78 -1.05
N VAL A 34 2.89 -27.88 -0.08
CA VAL A 34 3.46 -28.03 1.27
C VAL A 34 2.96 -29.31 1.94
N ALA A 35 1.65 -29.54 1.94
CA ALA A 35 1.05 -30.70 2.59
C ALA A 35 1.45 -32.02 1.91
N THR A 36 1.48 -32.08 0.58
CA THR A 36 1.96 -33.24 -0.17
C THR A 36 3.42 -33.54 0.17
N ALA A 37 4.30 -32.55 0.20
CA ALA A 37 5.70 -32.77 0.57
C ALA A 37 5.88 -33.31 2.00
N VAL A 38 5.05 -32.86 2.95
CA VAL A 38 5.06 -33.41 4.31
C VAL A 38 4.57 -34.86 4.32
N VAL A 39 3.49 -35.16 3.60
CA VAL A 39 2.92 -36.52 3.49
C VAL A 39 3.89 -37.48 2.82
N ASP A 40 4.60 -37.06 1.78
CA ASP A 40 5.58 -37.90 1.09
C ASP A 40 6.75 -38.28 2.02
N SER A 41 7.15 -37.35 2.90
CA SER A 41 8.14 -37.61 3.94
C SER A 41 7.70 -38.68 4.98
N TRP A 42 6.39 -38.89 5.15
CA TRP A 42 5.88 -39.99 5.98
C TRP A 42 6.21 -41.34 5.36
N SER A 43 6.01 -41.45 4.05
CA SER A 43 6.20 -42.68 3.29
C SER A 43 7.67 -43.10 3.24
N GLU A 44 8.61 -42.15 3.14
CA GLU A 44 10.05 -42.43 3.20
C GLU A 44 10.50 -42.93 4.59
N LYS A 45 9.92 -42.38 5.67
CA LYS A 45 10.19 -42.80 7.05
C LYS A 45 9.60 -44.19 7.37
N GLU A 46 8.45 -44.52 6.76
CA GLU A 46 7.83 -45.84 6.86
C GLU A 46 8.58 -46.92 6.06
N LYS A 47 9.19 -46.56 4.91
CA LYS A 47 10.03 -47.50 4.11
C LYS A 47 11.41 -47.76 4.73
N SER A 48 12.02 -46.74 5.36
CA SER A 48 13.38 -46.82 5.92
C SER A 48 13.46 -47.51 7.29
N LYS A 49 12.33 -47.61 8.01
CA LYS A 49 12.22 -48.39 9.24
C LYS A 49 11.27 -49.55 8.96
N GLY A 50 11.80 -50.77 8.83
CA GLY A 50 11.00 -52.01 8.80
C GLY A 50 10.24 -52.30 10.12
N CYS A 51 9.85 -51.26 10.86
CA CYS A 51 9.21 -51.30 12.16
C CYS A 51 8.04 -50.31 12.14
N VAL A 52 6.83 -50.84 12.31
CA VAL A 52 5.58 -50.10 12.50
C VAL A 52 5.63 -49.39 13.86
N SER A 53 6.40 -48.31 13.95
CA SER A 53 6.37 -47.41 15.10
C SER A 53 5.00 -46.74 15.15
N ARG A 54 4.19 -47.03 16.17
CA ARG A 54 2.85 -46.47 16.45
C ARG A 54 2.82 -44.95 16.74
N ARG A 55 3.90 -44.20 16.48
CA ARG A 55 3.89 -42.74 16.64
C ARG A 55 3.14 -42.12 15.46
N ALA A 56 2.18 -41.25 15.75
CA ALA A 56 1.46 -40.49 14.73
C ALA A 56 2.47 -39.75 13.82
N PRO A 57 2.23 -39.71 12.50
CA PRO A 57 3.12 -39.01 11.59
C PRO A 57 3.08 -37.50 11.88
N GLY A 58 4.23 -36.82 11.73
CA GLY A 58 4.37 -35.40 12.07
C GLY A 58 3.67 -34.47 11.07
N LEU A 59 3.03 -33.41 11.57
CA LEU A 59 2.34 -32.39 10.76
C LEU A 59 3.28 -31.40 10.03
N TRP A 60 4.57 -31.50 10.31
CA TRP A 60 5.64 -30.64 9.80
C TRP A 60 6.97 -31.40 9.88
N PRO A 61 8.04 -30.93 9.19
CA PRO A 61 9.38 -31.49 9.33
C PRO A 61 9.84 -31.55 10.78
N SER A 62 10.61 -32.59 11.14
CA SER A 62 11.05 -32.84 12.52
C SER A 62 11.86 -31.70 13.12
N GLU A 63 12.56 -30.95 12.28
CA GLU A 63 13.41 -29.83 12.68
C GLU A 63 12.56 -28.60 13.06
N PHE A 64 11.33 -28.48 12.56
CA PHE A 64 10.50 -27.27 12.72
C PHE A 64 10.22 -26.92 14.18
N VAL A 65 9.90 -27.91 15.02
CA VAL A 65 9.62 -27.70 16.47
C VAL A 65 10.89 -27.27 17.22
N ARG A 66 12.07 -27.55 16.66
CA ARG A 66 13.35 -27.20 17.28
C ARG A 66 13.85 -25.81 16.85
N CYS A 67 13.18 -25.17 15.89
CA CYS A 67 13.54 -23.83 15.44
C CYS A 67 13.30 -22.81 16.57
N LYS A 68 14.35 -22.07 16.89
CA LYS A 68 14.31 -20.94 17.83
C LYS A 68 13.97 -19.64 17.11
N THR A 69 14.43 -19.50 15.87
CA THR A 69 14.34 -18.25 15.09
C THR A 69 13.39 -18.36 13.91
N ASP A 70 12.84 -17.23 13.47
CA ASP A 70 11.99 -17.18 12.29
C ASP A 70 12.76 -17.54 11.01
N PHE A 71 14.05 -17.19 10.96
CA PHE A 71 14.95 -17.59 9.88
C PHE A 71 15.06 -19.12 9.77
N GLU A 72 15.23 -19.83 10.89
CA GLU A 72 15.26 -21.30 10.90
C GLU A 72 13.93 -21.89 10.42
N ARG A 73 12.80 -21.34 10.88
CA ARG A 73 11.45 -21.80 10.50
C ARG A 73 11.21 -21.71 8.99
N VAL A 74 11.48 -20.54 8.40
CA VAL A 74 11.30 -20.36 6.94
C VAL A 74 12.30 -21.20 6.16
N THR A 75 13.53 -21.37 6.66
CA THR A 75 14.55 -22.21 6.01
C THR A 75 14.13 -23.68 5.98
N VAL A 76 13.57 -24.22 7.07
CA VAL A 76 13.04 -25.59 7.10
C VAL A 76 12.00 -25.79 5.99
N LEU A 77 11.06 -24.86 5.84
CA LEU A 77 10.02 -24.95 4.81
C LEU A 77 10.60 -24.77 3.39
N MET A 78 11.49 -23.81 3.19
CA MET A 78 12.07 -23.47 1.88
C MET A 78 13.12 -24.49 1.40
N ARG A 79 13.65 -25.36 2.28
CA ARG A 79 14.50 -26.49 1.87
C ARG A 79 13.76 -27.55 1.07
N ILE A 80 12.43 -27.58 1.15
CA ILE A 80 11.59 -28.45 0.33
C ILE A 80 11.62 -27.94 -1.13
N PRO A 81 12.18 -28.70 -2.10
CA PRO A 81 12.38 -28.19 -3.46
C PRO A 81 11.09 -27.73 -4.16
N SER A 82 10.00 -28.49 -4.02
CA SER A 82 8.69 -28.16 -4.61
C SER A 82 8.09 -26.85 -4.06
N VAL A 83 8.36 -26.54 -2.79
CA VAL A 83 7.95 -25.28 -2.15
C VAL A 83 8.79 -24.11 -2.67
N ARG A 84 10.11 -24.30 -2.79
CA ARG A 84 11.05 -23.28 -3.28
C ARG A 84 10.87 -22.95 -4.76
N GLN A 85 10.53 -23.94 -5.56
CA GLN A 85 10.34 -23.83 -7.01
C GLN A 85 8.89 -23.47 -7.40
N PHE A 86 8.02 -23.21 -6.42
CA PHE A 86 6.63 -22.83 -6.69
C PHE A 86 6.54 -21.58 -7.58
N THR A 87 5.56 -21.60 -8.47
CA THR A 87 5.29 -20.49 -9.40
C THR A 87 3.84 -20.03 -9.26
N LEU A 88 3.62 -18.73 -9.34
CA LEU A 88 2.29 -18.14 -9.37
C LEU A 88 1.74 -18.16 -10.80
N PHE A 89 0.44 -18.39 -10.97
CA PHE A 89 -0.18 -18.16 -12.28
C PHE A 89 -0.06 -16.68 -12.68
N PRO A 90 0.08 -16.37 -13.99
CA PRO A 90 -0.03 -15.00 -14.47
C PRO A 90 -1.32 -14.32 -13.96
N ALA A 91 -1.24 -13.05 -13.55
CA ALA A 91 -2.37 -12.33 -12.95
C ALA A 91 -3.59 -12.26 -13.89
N ASN A 92 -3.37 -12.21 -15.21
CA ASN A 92 -4.43 -12.23 -16.22
C ASN A 92 -5.08 -13.61 -16.42
N GLN A 93 -4.47 -14.70 -15.95
CA GLN A 93 -5.01 -16.06 -16.03
C GLN A 93 -5.81 -16.42 -14.78
N SER A 94 -5.46 -15.87 -13.60
CA SER A 94 -6.28 -15.98 -12.39
C SER A 94 -7.56 -15.15 -12.54
N SER A 95 -8.73 -15.77 -12.35
CA SER A 95 -10.03 -15.09 -12.40
C SER A 95 -10.14 -13.97 -11.36
N VAL A 96 -9.57 -14.20 -10.17
CA VAL A 96 -9.58 -13.29 -9.04
C VAL A 96 -8.57 -12.15 -9.19
N CYS A 97 -7.37 -12.40 -9.70
CA CYS A 97 -6.43 -11.32 -9.99
C CYS A 97 -6.88 -10.48 -11.20
N ARG A 98 -7.53 -11.10 -12.19
CA ARG A 98 -8.05 -10.42 -13.38
C ARG A 98 -9.09 -9.35 -13.03
N SER A 99 -9.90 -9.53 -11.98
CA SER A 99 -10.86 -8.50 -11.55
C SER A 99 -10.18 -7.25 -10.97
N SER A 100 -8.96 -7.40 -10.45
CA SER A 100 -8.10 -6.30 -10.01
C SER A 100 -7.33 -5.61 -11.13
N LEU A 101 -7.43 -6.11 -12.37
CA LEU A 101 -6.86 -5.48 -13.56
C LEU A 101 -7.88 -4.58 -14.25
N LYS A 102 -7.36 -3.63 -15.02
CA LYS A 102 -8.18 -2.77 -15.86
C LYS A 102 -8.93 -3.59 -16.92
N SER A 103 -10.17 -3.21 -17.16
CA SER A 103 -11.06 -3.82 -18.14
C SER A 103 -11.98 -2.75 -18.72
N ASP A 104 -11.84 -2.50 -20.01
CA ASP A 104 -12.68 -1.55 -20.73
C ASP A 104 -14.15 -1.95 -20.72
N SER A 105 -14.42 -3.26 -20.81
CA SER A 105 -15.78 -3.80 -20.66
C SER A 105 -16.36 -3.46 -19.28
N LYS A 106 -15.57 -3.64 -18.20
CA LYS A 106 -16.02 -3.31 -16.85
C LYS A 106 -16.18 -1.80 -16.65
N SER A 107 -15.28 -1.00 -17.20
CA SER A 107 -15.39 0.46 -17.21
C SER A 107 -16.67 0.93 -17.89
N GLU A 108 -17.03 0.34 -19.03
CA GLU A 108 -18.25 0.67 -19.77
C GLU A 108 -19.51 0.30 -18.98
N GLU A 109 -19.56 -0.89 -18.38
CA GLU A 109 -20.64 -1.34 -17.49
C GLU A 109 -20.85 -0.36 -16.33
N LEU A 110 -19.77 -0.03 -15.61
CA LEU A 110 -19.79 0.91 -14.48
C LEU A 110 -20.21 2.31 -14.91
N ARG A 111 -19.78 2.77 -16.09
CA ARG A 111 -20.21 4.05 -16.66
C ARG A 111 -21.71 4.02 -16.97
N GLY A 112 -22.24 2.90 -17.45
CA GLY A 112 -23.68 2.66 -17.64
C GLY A 112 -24.46 2.77 -16.33
N LEU A 113 -24.00 2.11 -15.27
CA LEU A 113 -24.57 2.21 -13.92
C LEU A 113 -24.51 3.65 -13.38
N GLY A 114 -23.41 4.36 -13.64
CA GLY A 114 -23.26 5.78 -13.32
C GLY A 114 -24.27 6.67 -14.06
N ASN A 115 -24.52 6.42 -15.34
CA ASN A 115 -25.54 7.14 -16.12
C ASN A 115 -26.94 6.91 -15.53
N TYR A 116 -27.26 5.67 -15.17
CA TYR A 116 -28.52 5.31 -14.54
C TYR A 116 -28.72 6.03 -13.18
N ALA A 117 -27.72 5.98 -12.31
CA ALA A 117 -27.76 6.67 -11.02
C ALA A 117 -27.88 8.20 -11.18
N TRP A 118 -27.19 8.76 -12.17
CA TRP A 118 -27.23 10.19 -12.48
C TRP A 118 -28.63 10.65 -12.92
N GLN A 119 -29.28 9.90 -13.80
CA GLN A 119 -30.66 10.19 -14.24
C GLN A 119 -31.67 10.14 -13.08
N ARG A 120 -31.42 9.33 -12.06
CA ARG A 120 -32.25 9.22 -10.84
C ARG A 120 -31.86 10.20 -9.74
N HIS A 121 -30.98 11.17 -10.03
CA HIS A 121 -30.46 12.15 -9.06
C HIS A 121 -29.75 11.53 -7.84
N GLN A 122 -29.23 10.30 -7.96
CA GLN A 122 -28.46 9.63 -6.92
C GLN A 122 -26.99 10.03 -7.00
N ILE A 123 -26.69 11.27 -6.57
CA ILE A 123 -25.38 11.93 -6.76
C ILE A 123 -24.20 11.10 -6.22
N SER A 124 -24.30 10.60 -4.98
CA SER A 124 -23.23 9.83 -4.35
C SER A 124 -22.94 8.50 -5.06
N GLN A 125 -23.99 7.82 -5.54
CA GLN A 125 -23.84 6.57 -6.29
C GLN A 125 -23.27 6.83 -7.68
N ALA A 126 -23.73 7.88 -8.37
CA ALA A 126 -23.18 8.28 -9.66
C ALA A 126 -21.68 8.60 -9.56
N LEU A 127 -21.25 9.32 -8.52
CA LEU A 127 -19.84 9.62 -8.28
C LEU A 127 -19.02 8.34 -8.04
N SER A 128 -19.53 7.42 -7.21
CA SER A 128 -18.90 6.12 -6.95
C SER A 128 -18.73 5.31 -8.25
N PHE A 129 -19.80 5.14 -9.03
CA PHE A 129 -19.75 4.37 -10.27
C PHE A 129 -18.83 4.98 -11.33
N TYR A 130 -18.86 6.30 -11.52
CA TYR A 130 -17.93 6.94 -12.46
C TYR A 130 -16.49 6.90 -11.99
N THR A 131 -16.23 7.00 -10.67
CA THR A 131 -14.88 6.83 -10.13
C THR A 131 -14.39 5.41 -10.38
N LYS A 132 -15.20 4.39 -10.12
CA LYS A 132 -14.87 3.00 -10.48
C LYS A 132 -14.62 2.84 -11.98
N ALA A 133 -15.43 3.47 -12.84
CA ALA A 133 -15.22 3.44 -14.28
C ALA A 133 -13.82 4.01 -14.66
N VAL A 134 -13.42 5.15 -14.08
CA VAL A 134 -12.07 5.72 -14.26
C VAL A 134 -10.98 4.74 -13.82
N LEU A 135 -11.15 4.08 -12.67
CA LEU A 135 -10.18 3.10 -12.16
C LEU A 135 -10.05 1.86 -13.06
N HIS A 136 -11.14 1.38 -13.66
CA HIS A 136 -11.15 0.22 -14.55
C HIS A 136 -10.75 0.50 -16.00
N ALA A 137 -10.81 1.75 -16.46
CA ALA A 137 -10.55 2.08 -17.86
C ALA A 137 -9.09 1.77 -18.29
N ALA A 138 -8.93 0.84 -19.24
CA ALA A 138 -7.66 0.42 -19.79
C ALA A 138 -7.21 1.34 -20.93
N SER A 139 -8.08 1.55 -21.92
CA SER A 139 -7.78 2.36 -23.11
C SER A 139 -7.95 3.87 -22.88
N PRO A 140 -7.22 4.72 -23.64
CA PRO A 140 -7.41 6.17 -23.61
C PRO A 140 -8.86 6.58 -23.88
N GLU A 141 -9.52 5.94 -24.86
CA GLU A 141 -10.92 6.25 -25.20
C GLU A 141 -11.85 6.08 -23.99
N LYS A 142 -11.79 4.92 -23.31
CA LYS A 142 -12.63 4.65 -22.14
C LYS A 142 -12.27 5.55 -20.96
N ARG A 143 -10.99 5.87 -20.76
CA ARG A 143 -10.55 6.84 -19.75
C ARG A 143 -11.17 8.21 -20.01
N ALA A 144 -11.08 8.69 -21.25
CA ALA A 144 -11.63 9.99 -21.62
C ALA A 144 -13.13 10.09 -21.37
N LEU A 145 -13.88 9.06 -21.75
CA LEU A 145 -15.33 8.99 -21.51
C LEU A 145 -15.67 8.93 -20.01
N ALA A 146 -14.90 8.19 -19.21
CA ALA A 146 -15.12 8.06 -17.77
C ALA A 146 -14.86 9.39 -17.03
N PHE A 147 -13.73 10.07 -17.31
CA PHE A 147 -13.42 11.40 -16.76
C PHE A 147 -14.47 12.45 -17.17
N ALA A 148 -14.87 12.45 -18.45
CA ALA A 148 -15.90 13.36 -18.94
C ALA A 148 -17.28 13.11 -18.28
N ASN A 149 -17.61 11.88 -17.89
CA ASN A 149 -18.84 11.60 -17.18
C ASN A 149 -18.76 11.97 -15.70
N ARG A 150 -17.63 11.69 -15.03
CA ARG A 150 -17.41 12.03 -13.62
C ARG A 150 -17.43 13.55 -13.39
N SER A 151 -16.85 14.34 -14.28
CA SER A 151 -16.90 15.81 -14.20
C SER A 151 -18.32 16.41 -14.18
N CYS A 152 -19.33 15.75 -14.76
CA CYS A 152 -20.73 16.16 -14.61
C CYS A 152 -21.16 16.20 -13.13
N VAL A 153 -20.81 15.14 -12.42
CA VAL A 153 -21.20 14.94 -11.01
C VAL A 153 -20.39 15.86 -10.11
N LEU A 154 -19.09 16.03 -10.39
CA LEU A 154 -18.21 16.94 -9.66
C LEU A 154 -18.71 18.39 -9.73
N LEU A 155 -19.18 18.84 -10.89
CA LEU A 155 -19.77 20.18 -11.04
C LEU A 155 -21.02 20.32 -10.16
N ARG A 156 -21.87 19.29 -10.08
CA ARG A 156 -23.08 19.29 -9.25
C ARG A 156 -22.78 19.28 -7.75
N VAL A 157 -21.67 18.66 -7.34
CA VAL A 157 -21.19 18.63 -5.94
C VAL A 157 -20.46 19.93 -5.57
N GLY A 158 -20.08 20.76 -6.55
CA GLY A 158 -19.36 22.02 -6.34
C GLY A 158 -17.83 21.88 -6.27
N ALA A 159 -17.30 20.71 -6.64
CA ALA A 159 -15.86 20.44 -6.67
C ALA A 159 -15.23 21.03 -7.95
N ASN A 160 -15.19 22.36 -8.07
CA ASN A 160 -14.89 23.03 -9.34
C ASN A 160 -13.47 22.76 -9.86
N GLN A 161 -12.46 22.71 -8.99
CA GLN A 161 -11.09 22.38 -9.42
C GLN A 161 -11.03 20.95 -10.00
N ALA A 162 -11.66 20.00 -9.33
CA ALA A 162 -11.76 18.61 -9.77
C ALA A 162 -12.48 18.45 -11.13
N VAL A 163 -13.44 19.34 -11.44
CA VAL A 163 -14.05 19.41 -12.79
C VAL A 163 -13.01 19.75 -13.84
N LEU A 164 -12.14 20.73 -13.57
CA LEU A 164 -11.10 21.15 -14.51
C LEU A 164 -10.06 20.04 -14.72
N ASP A 165 -9.69 19.34 -13.64
CA ASP A 165 -8.73 18.25 -13.67
C ASP A 165 -9.27 17.07 -14.50
N ASP A 166 -10.52 16.64 -14.26
CA ASP A 166 -11.19 15.59 -15.07
C ASP A 166 -11.34 15.99 -16.54
N ILE A 167 -11.68 17.24 -16.83
CA ILE A 167 -11.80 17.72 -18.22
C ILE A 167 -10.44 17.71 -18.92
N THR A 168 -9.39 18.11 -18.21
CA THR A 168 -8.01 18.09 -18.72
C THR A 168 -7.61 16.66 -19.05
N HIS A 169 -7.81 15.73 -18.12
CA HIS A 169 -7.52 14.31 -18.37
C HIS A 169 -8.38 13.72 -19.49
N ALA A 170 -9.64 14.12 -19.64
CA ALA A 170 -10.45 13.67 -20.77
C ALA A 170 -9.85 14.11 -22.11
N LEU A 171 -9.43 15.38 -22.23
CA LEU A 171 -8.82 15.92 -23.44
C LEU A 171 -7.46 15.28 -23.74
N GLU A 172 -6.61 15.08 -22.72
CA GLU A 172 -5.32 14.37 -22.83
C GLU A 172 -5.47 12.92 -23.32
N ASN A 173 -6.62 12.28 -23.04
CA ASN A 173 -6.93 10.92 -23.48
C ASN A 173 -7.76 10.88 -24.78
N ASN A 174 -7.67 11.94 -25.61
CA ASN A 174 -8.32 12.04 -26.92
C ASN A 174 -9.85 11.99 -26.88
N TYR A 175 -10.49 12.74 -25.97
CA TYR A 175 -11.95 12.84 -25.94
C TYR A 175 -12.53 13.22 -27.33
N PRO A 176 -13.61 12.54 -27.78
CA PRO A 176 -14.16 12.71 -29.14
C PRO A 176 -14.52 14.18 -29.45
N THR A 177 -14.03 14.70 -30.58
CA THR A 177 -14.17 16.11 -30.98
C THR A 177 -15.62 16.55 -31.05
N GLN A 178 -16.51 15.70 -31.57
CA GLN A 178 -17.94 15.99 -31.68
C GLN A 178 -18.64 16.15 -30.31
N LYS A 179 -18.05 15.60 -29.24
CA LYS A 179 -18.60 15.71 -27.88
C LYS A 179 -17.95 16.82 -27.05
N ARG A 180 -16.87 17.42 -27.53
CA ARG A 180 -16.11 18.48 -26.81
C ARG A 180 -16.92 19.72 -26.47
N PRO A 181 -17.86 20.22 -27.29
CA PRO A 181 -18.63 21.43 -26.95
C PRO A 181 -19.29 21.36 -25.56
N ARG A 182 -19.89 20.21 -25.20
CA ARG A 182 -20.49 19.99 -23.87
C ARG A 182 -19.46 19.98 -22.74
N LEU A 183 -18.25 19.52 -23.03
CA LEU A 183 -17.14 19.48 -22.08
C LEU A 183 -16.62 20.90 -21.80
N HIS A 184 -16.42 21.71 -22.85
CA HIS A 184 -15.98 23.11 -22.73
C HIS A 184 -17.02 23.98 -22.01
N VAL A 185 -18.32 23.79 -22.26
CA VAL A 185 -19.39 24.45 -21.47
C VAL A 185 -19.27 24.12 -19.98
N ARG A 186 -19.02 22.85 -19.63
CA ARG A 186 -18.83 22.44 -18.24
C ARG A 186 -17.59 23.07 -17.61
N ARG A 187 -16.48 23.12 -18.36
CA ARG A 187 -15.25 23.82 -17.96
C ARG A 187 -15.53 25.29 -17.66
N ALA A 188 -16.24 25.97 -18.55
CA ALA A 188 -16.60 27.38 -18.40
C ALA A 188 -17.50 27.63 -17.17
N GLN A 189 -18.46 26.74 -16.90
CA GLN A 189 -19.30 26.80 -15.71
C GLN A 189 -18.50 26.66 -14.41
N ALA A 190 -17.56 25.71 -14.34
CA ALA A 190 -16.67 25.55 -13.19
C ALA A 190 -15.78 26.79 -12.98
N LEU A 191 -15.21 27.36 -14.04
CA LEU A 191 -14.40 28.58 -13.99
C LEU A 191 -15.20 29.80 -13.51
N LEU A 192 -16.46 29.94 -13.94
CA LEU A 192 -17.36 30.98 -13.43
C LEU A 192 -17.60 30.84 -11.92
N LEU A 193 -17.80 29.62 -11.43
CA LEU A 193 -17.98 29.36 -9.99
C LEU A 193 -16.71 29.61 -9.17
N MET A 194 -15.54 29.64 -9.82
CA MET A 194 -14.25 30.03 -9.23
C MET A 194 -13.89 31.50 -9.51
N GLU A 195 -14.80 32.31 -10.05
CA GLU A 195 -14.60 33.73 -10.40
C GLU A 195 -13.49 34.00 -11.44
N ARG A 196 -13.07 32.98 -12.19
CA ARG A 196 -12.10 33.05 -13.28
C ARG A 196 -12.80 33.42 -14.60
N VAL A 197 -13.38 34.62 -14.64
CA VAL A 197 -14.31 35.08 -15.70
C VAL A 197 -13.69 35.05 -17.10
N ASP A 198 -12.44 35.49 -17.24
CA ASP A 198 -11.76 35.58 -18.54
C ASP A 198 -11.53 34.20 -19.16
N GLU A 199 -11.08 33.24 -18.35
CA GLU A 199 -10.92 31.84 -18.77
C GLU A 199 -12.26 31.18 -19.05
N ALA A 200 -13.30 31.48 -18.26
CA ALA A 200 -14.65 30.97 -18.51
C ALA A 200 -15.19 31.46 -19.85
N ARG A 201 -15.01 32.75 -20.15
CA ARG A 201 -15.38 33.34 -21.45
C ARG A 201 -14.64 32.63 -22.58
N ALA A 202 -13.33 32.43 -22.46
CA ALA A 202 -12.54 31.71 -23.47
C ALA A 202 -13.08 30.29 -23.70
N ALA A 203 -13.40 29.54 -22.63
CA ALA A 203 -13.95 28.20 -22.75
C ALA A 203 -15.36 28.16 -23.39
N PHE A 204 -16.22 29.16 -23.16
CA PHE A 204 -17.50 29.27 -23.87
C PHE A 204 -17.33 29.57 -25.36
N LEU A 205 -16.36 30.41 -25.73
CA LEU A 205 -16.05 30.69 -27.13
C LEU A 205 -15.52 29.44 -27.83
N GLU A 206 -14.58 28.72 -27.19
CA GLU A 206 -14.08 27.44 -27.69
C GLU A 206 -15.20 26.40 -27.88
N ALA A 207 -16.16 26.35 -26.94
CA ALA A 207 -17.34 25.49 -27.06
C ALA A 207 -18.19 25.84 -28.28
N ARG A 208 -18.41 27.13 -28.52
CA ARG A 208 -19.20 27.65 -29.65
C ARG A 208 -18.52 27.36 -30.98
N ASP A 209 -17.23 27.60 -31.06
CA ASP A 209 -16.47 27.45 -32.30
C ASP A 209 -16.25 25.96 -32.66
N SER A 210 -16.39 25.06 -31.69
CA SER A 210 -16.31 23.59 -31.87
C SER A 210 -17.62 22.94 -32.32
N ILE A 211 -18.70 23.71 -32.45
CA ILE A 211 -20.00 23.20 -32.93
C ILE A 211 -19.94 23.03 -34.45
N GLN A 212 -20.28 21.84 -34.94
CA GLN A 212 -20.44 21.58 -36.37
C GLN A 212 -21.89 21.83 -36.78
N ASP A 213 -22.09 22.46 -37.94
CA ASP A 213 -23.42 22.71 -38.51
C ASP A 213 -24.20 21.39 -38.68
N GLY A 214 -25.31 21.26 -37.95
CA GLY A 214 -26.25 20.12 -38.05
C GLY A 214 -26.30 19.16 -36.85
N ALA A 215 -25.48 19.33 -35.81
CA ALA A 215 -25.41 18.39 -34.67
C ALA A 215 -26.00 18.92 -33.33
N ASN A 216 -26.72 20.05 -33.34
CA ASN A 216 -27.07 20.75 -32.10
C ASN A 216 -28.39 20.32 -31.44
N SER A 217 -28.32 20.25 -30.11
CA SER A 217 -29.49 20.36 -29.23
C SER A 217 -29.63 21.82 -28.84
N SER A 218 -30.81 22.43 -29.08
CA SER A 218 -31.14 23.83 -28.73
C SER A 218 -30.76 24.23 -27.29
N THR A 219 -30.68 23.25 -26.39
CA THR A 219 -30.24 23.44 -25.00
C THR A 219 -28.77 23.84 -24.87
N LEU A 220 -27.88 23.34 -25.72
CA LEU A 220 -26.44 23.62 -25.63
C LEU A 220 -26.13 25.07 -26.04
N ASP A 221 -26.73 25.53 -27.14
CA ASP A 221 -26.58 26.91 -27.62
C ASP A 221 -27.09 27.93 -26.59
N LEU A 222 -28.19 27.60 -25.92
CA LEU A 222 -28.73 28.42 -24.84
C LEU A 222 -27.75 28.50 -23.65
N LEU A 223 -27.11 27.39 -23.26
CA LEU A 223 -26.11 27.38 -22.18
C LEU A 223 -24.89 28.24 -22.52
N ILE A 224 -24.41 28.18 -23.77
CA ILE A 224 -23.27 28.98 -24.24
C ILE A 224 -23.64 30.46 -24.25
N THR A 225 -24.79 30.81 -24.83
CA THR A 225 -25.25 32.20 -24.95
C THR A 225 -25.46 32.84 -23.58
N ASN A 226 -26.17 32.16 -22.68
CA ASN A 226 -26.38 32.63 -21.32
C ASN A 226 -25.06 32.73 -20.53
N GLY A 227 -24.14 31.79 -20.74
CA GLY A 227 -22.81 31.79 -20.16
C GLY A 227 -21.99 33.03 -20.57
N LEU A 228 -21.95 33.33 -21.87
CA LEU A 228 -21.26 34.50 -22.42
C LEU A 228 -21.88 35.82 -21.93
N GLN A 229 -23.21 35.92 -21.90
CA GLN A 229 -23.91 37.08 -21.33
C GLN A 229 -23.55 37.29 -19.86
N ARG A 230 -23.49 36.20 -19.08
CA ARG A 230 -23.07 36.26 -17.67
C ARG A 230 -21.62 36.69 -17.53
N CYS A 231 -20.70 36.18 -18.36
CA CYS A 231 -19.31 36.64 -18.36
C CYS A 231 -19.21 38.14 -18.67
N ALA A 232 -19.97 38.64 -19.65
CA ALA A 232 -20.00 40.06 -20.00
C ALA A 232 -20.53 40.92 -18.85
N ALA A 233 -21.62 40.50 -18.19
CA ALA A 233 -22.16 41.19 -17.03
C ALA A 233 -21.15 41.26 -15.86
N LEU A 234 -20.45 40.16 -15.58
CA LEU A 234 -19.42 40.10 -14.53
C LEU A 234 -18.19 40.96 -14.86
N ALA A 235 -17.80 41.03 -16.13
CA ALA A 235 -16.71 41.89 -16.59
C ALA A 235 -17.04 43.39 -16.40
N ILE A 236 -18.30 43.79 -16.62
CA ILE A 236 -18.79 45.16 -16.38
C ILE A 236 -18.91 45.47 -14.88
N ALA A 237 -19.20 44.48 -14.04
CA ALA A 237 -19.35 44.66 -12.59
C ALA A 237 -18.01 44.76 -11.84
N ARG A 238 -16.93 44.09 -12.31
CA ARG A 238 -15.57 44.12 -11.71
C ARG A 238 -15.03 45.53 -11.37
N PRO A 239 -15.22 46.59 -12.18
CA PRO A 239 -14.75 47.94 -11.83
C PRO A 239 -15.57 48.66 -10.74
N THR A 240 -16.70 48.13 -10.28
CA THR A 240 -17.65 48.89 -9.41
C THR A 240 -17.59 48.57 -7.91
N GLY A 241 -16.65 47.71 -7.46
CA GLY A 241 -16.42 47.45 -6.03
C GLY A 241 -17.58 46.79 -5.26
N ARG A 242 -18.66 46.36 -5.94
CA ARG A 242 -19.76 45.62 -5.29
C ARG A 242 -19.37 44.14 -5.11
N PRO A 243 -19.45 43.58 -3.88
CA PRO A 243 -19.28 42.15 -3.67
C PRO A 243 -20.37 41.40 -4.43
N ILE A 244 -19.96 40.58 -5.39
CA ILE A 244 -20.89 39.76 -6.17
C ILE A 244 -21.19 38.51 -5.37
N THR A 245 -22.35 38.46 -4.71
CA THR A 245 -22.81 37.23 -4.08
C THR A 245 -23.22 36.24 -5.17
N PHE A 246 -22.36 35.27 -5.48
CA PHE A 246 -22.83 34.06 -6.15
C PHE A 246 -23.85 33.41 -5.21
N ARG A 247 -25.13 33.39 -5.60
CA ARG A 247 -26.10 32.47 -4.97
C ARG A 247 -25.60 31.06 -5.25
N ALA A 248 -24.86 30.50 -4.30
CA ALA A 248 -24.58 29.08 -4.25
C ALA A 248 -25.94 28.38 -4.11
N THR A 249 -26.56 28.02 -5.23
CA THR A 249 -27.86 27.32 -5.21
C THR A 249 -27.75 25.91 -4.65
N HIS A 250 -26.54 25.45 -4.33
CA HIS A 250 -26.34 24.38 -3.39
C HIS A 250 -25.06 24.66 -2.60
N ASN A 251 -25.19 25.10 -1.34
CA ASN A 251 -24.19 24.76 -0.32
C ASN A 251 -24.22 23.24 -0.21
N SER A 252 -23.48 22.56 -1.09
CA SER A 252 -23.27 21.13 -0.97
C SER A 252 -22.44 20.92 0.29
N VAL A 253 -23.10 20.49 1.36
CA VAL A 253 -22.53 20.09 2.65
C VAL A 253 -21.48 18.96 2.49
N ALA A 254 -21.25 18.47 1.27
CA ALA A 254 -20.36 17.36 0.95
C ALA A 254 -18.86 17.74 0.80
N TYR A 255 -18.51 19.03 0.66
CA TYR A 255 -17.11 19.45 0.53
C TYR A 255 -16.59 20.01 1.86
N ILE A 256 -16.16 19.11 2.75
CA ILE A 256 -15.38 19.48 3.94
C ILE A 256 -13.94 19.06 3.65
N SER A 257 -13.08 20.04 3.35
CA SER A 257 -11.64 19.83 3.40
C SER A 257 -11.24 19.69 4.86
N HIS A 258 -10.75 18.52 5.25
CA HIS A 258 -10.10 18.41 6.55
C HIS A 258 -8.82 19.27 6.49
N PRO A 259 -8.61 20.18 7.46
CA PRO A 259 -7.36 20.91 7.53
C PRO A 259 -6.20 19.93 7.65
N ASN A 260 -5.06 20.27 7.03
CA ASN A 260 -3.86 19.47 7.24
C ASN A 260 -3.52 19.48 8.74
N PRO A 261 -3.01 18.36 9.30
CA PRO A 261 -2.44 18.40 10.63
C PRO A 261 -1.36 19.50 10.69
N PRO A 262 -1.19 20.20 11.81
CA PRO A 262 -0.20 21.25 11.94
C PRO A 262 1.19 20.70 11.60
N THR A 263 1.80 21.21 10.53
CA THR A 263 3.16 20.86 10.14
C THR A 263 4.13 21.68 10.97
N HIS A 264 4.91 21.06 11.86
CA HIS A 264 6.06 21.74 12.42
C HIS A 264 7.11 21.92 11.32
N ARG A 265 7.50 23.17 11.05
CA ARG A 265 8.81 23.45 10.46
C ARG A 265 9.82 23.05 11.53
N LEU A 266 10.30 21.80 11.50
CA LEU A 266 11.62 21.55 12.07
C LEU A 266 12.57 22.45 11.29
N ASN A 267 13.37 23.26 11.99
CA ASN A 267 14.40 24.12 11.41
C ASN A 267 15.36 23.26 10.56
N ARG A 268 14.98 23.01 9.30
CA ARG A 268 15.92 22.63 8.26
C ARG A 268 16.65 23.92 7.93
N ASN A 269 17.88 24.02 8.42
CA ASN A 269 18.80 25.03 7.94
C ASN A 269 18.74 25.05 6.40
N SER A 270 18.51 26.26 5.91
CA SER A 270 18.41 26.68 4.52
C SER A 270 19.30 25.89 3.55
N PHE A 271 18.67 25.21 2.60
CA PHE A 271 19.23 24.95 1.28
C PHE A 271 18.24 25.50 0.23
N ASP A 272 17.92 26.79 0.35
CA ASP A 272 17.54 27.58 -0.83
C ASP A 272 18.84 28.19 -1.37
N GLN A 273 19.24 27.75 -2.55
CA GLN A 273 20.30 28.39 -3.33
C GLN A 273 19.75 29.71 -3.89
N ASP A 274 19.86 30.79 -3.14
CA ASP A 274 19.96 32.13 -3.72
C ASP A 274 21.44 32.46 -3.91
N HIS A 275 21.89 32.37 -5.17
CA HIS A 275 23.17 32.91 -5.58
C HIS A 275 23.08 34.44 -5.66
N SER A 276 23.61 35.15 -4.67
CA SER A 276 24.34 36.39 -4.90
C SER A 276 25.39 36.62 -3.81
N PRO A 277 26.60 37.09 -4.17
CA PRO A 277 27.75 37.05 -3.29
C PRO A 277 27.86 38.35 -2.51
N ASN A 278 27.83 38.31 -1.19
CA ASN A 278 28.68 39.22 -0.44
C ASN A 278 29.17 38.66 0.89
N ARG A 279 30.49 38.72 0.96
CA ARG A 279 31.42 38.29 1.99
C ARG A 279 31.24 39.15 3.25
N LEU A 280 31.18 38.52 4.43
CA LEU A 280 31.91 38.98 5.61
C LEU A 280 31.91 37.91 6.71
N SER A 281 33.13 37.52 7.05
CA SER A 281 33.52 36.59 8.09
C SER A 281 33.12 37.09 9.47
N THR A 282 32.60 36.19 10.30
CA THR A 282 32.90 36.19 11.73
C THR A 282 33.00 34.75 12.20
N THR A 283 34.25 34.36 12.45
CA THR A 283 34.69 33.20 13.22
C THR A 283 34.01 33.16 14.58
N VAL A 284 33.24 32.10 14.86
CA VAL A 284 32.96 31.67 16.24
C VAL A 284 33.19 30.17 16.33
N ASN A 285 34.01 29.86 17.34
CA ASN A 285 34.65 28.61 17.70
C ASN A 285 33.76 27.36 17.69
N ALA A 286 34.46 26.26 17.38
CA ALA A 286 34.02 24.89 17.59
C ALA A 286 33.72 24.64 19.07
N ASP A 287 32.43 24.56 19.40
CA ASP A 287 31.90 23.81 20.54
C ASP A 287 30.43 23.51 20.24
N SER A 288 30.19 22.55 19.36
CA SER A 288 28.85 22.07 19.03
C SER A 288 28.61 20.72 19.70
N GLN A 289 28.45 20.74 21.03
CA GLN A 289 27.52 19.81 21.66
C GLN A 289 26.15 20.10 21.04
N SER A 290 25.76 19.24 20.10
CA SER A 290 24.45 19.23 19.47
C SER A 290 23.36 19.23 20.55
N VAL A 291 22.76 20.41 20.77
CA VAL A 291 21.58 20.59 21.62
C VAL A 291 20.46 19.75 21.01
N ARG A 292 20.23 18.56 21.57
CA ARG A 292 19.05 17.76 21.23
C ARG A 292 17.81 18.58 21.58
N PRO A 293 16.76 18.58 20.75
CA PRO A 293 15.51 19.21 21.11
C PRO A 293 15.02 18.63 22.44
N ASP A 294 14.58 19.50 23.35
CA ASP A 294 14.06 19.15 24.67
C ASP A 294 12.72 18.39 24.51
N LEU A 295 12.82 17.10 24.20
CA LEU A 295 11.68 16.22 23.97
C LEU A 295 10.81 16.19 25.24
N ALA A 296 9.49 16.24 25.06
CA ALA A 296 8.53 16.19 26.17
C ALA A 296 8.53 14.83 26.90
N TYR A 297 9.26 13.85 26.38
CA TYR A 297 9.30 12.49 26.86
C TYR A 297 10.72 11.90 26.76
N LYS A 298 10.97 10.91 27.62
CA LYS A 298 12.10 9.97 27.57
C LYS A 298 11.60 8.60 27.12
N ILE A 299 12.44 7.90 26.36
CA ILE A 299 12.20 6.49 26.00
C ILE A 299 12.79 5.63 27.11
N HIS A 300 11.96 4.73 27.66
CA HIS A 300 12.35 3.82 28.74
C HIS A 300 11.87 2.41 28.44
N TYR A 301 12.70 1.41 28.70
CA TYR A 301 12.28 0.01 28.68
C TYR A 301 11.86 -0.37 30.10
N GLY A 302 10.57 -0.66 30.29
CA GLY A 302 10.06 -1.09 31.59
C GLY A 302 10.56 -2.48 31.95
N ASP A 303 9.90 -3.49 31.40
CA ASP A 303 10.24 -4.90 31.54
C ASP A 303 9.62 -5.72 30.38
N ASP A 304 9.72 -7.04 30.46
CA ASP A 304 9.16 -7.97 29.47
C ASP A 304 7.63 -7.94 29.36
N ASN A 305 6.92 -7.46 30.38
CA ASN A 305 5.47 -7.36 30.40
C ASN A 305 4.97 -6.04 29.80
N VAL A 306 5.72 -4.96 30.03
CA VAL A 306 5.34 -3.59 29.69
C VAL A 306 5.98 -3.13 28.37
N GLY A 307 7.20 -3.57 28.08
CA GLY A 307 7.95 -3.19 26.89
C GLY A 307 8.48 -1.75 26.91
N TRP A 308 8.69 -1.19 25.72
CA TRP A 308 9.13 0.20 25.52
C TRP A 308 8.01 1.20 25.81
N GLN A 309 8.38 2.28 26.50
CA GLN A 309 7.47 3.32 26.96
C GLN A 309 8.01 4.71 26.64
N LEU A 310 7.10 5.64 26.35
CA LEU A 310 7.37 7.07 26.36
C LEU A 310 6.91 7.62 27.72
N ILE A 311 7.85 8.07 28.53
CA ILE A 311 7.60 8.63 29.87
C ILE A 311 7.78 10.14 29.78
N ALA A 312 6.81 10.93 30.23
CA ALA A 312 6.94 12.38 30.26
C ALA A 312 8.20 12.79 31.04
N ASP A 313 9.02 13.68 30.45
CA ASP A 313 10.27 14.15 31.07
C ASP A 313 10.10 15.49 31.81
N ARG A 314 8.92 16.08 31.67
CA ARG A 314 8.51 17.33 32.31
C ARG A 314 6.99 17.39 32.42
N ASP A 315 6.48 18.39 33.13
CA ASP A 315 5.06 18.70 33.15
C ASP A 315 4.57 19.09 31.75
N LEU A 316 3.44 18.49 31.33
CA LEU A 316 2.81 18.72 30.03
C LEU A 316 1.64 19.67 30.19
N LEU A 317 1.58 20.72 29.37
CA LEU A 317 0.48 21.68 29.43
C LEU A 317 -0.78 21.15 28.71
N PRO A 318 -2.00 21.49 29.17
CA PRO A 318 -3.23 21.17 28.45
C PRO A 318 -3.19 21.71 27.02
N GLY A 319 -3.33 20.82 26.03
CA GLY A 319 -3.30 21.17 24.60
C GLY A 319 -1.90 21.19 23.97
N GLU A 320 -0.84 20.88 24.73
CA GLU A 320 0.52 20.72 24.18
C GLU A 320 0.60 19.51 23.24
N LEU A 321 1.28 19.71 22.10
CA LEU A 321 1.58 18.64 21.16
C LEU A 321 2.84 17.89 21.61
N VAL A 322 2.64 16.68 22.14
CA VAL A 322 3.72 15.87 22.74
C VAL A 322 4.47 15.03 21.71
N LEU A 323 3.74 14.44 20.75
CA LEU A 323 4.29 13.54 19.73
C LEU A 323 3.46 13.64 18.46
N ILE A 324 4.13 13.74 17.31
CA ILE A 324 3.56 13.40 16.00
C ILE A 324 4.40 12.25 15.47
N GLU A 325 3.77 11.08 15.36
CA GLU A 325 4.41 9.90 14.79
C GLU A 325 3.74 9.55 13.46
N ARG A 326 4.55 9.13 12.49
CA ARG A 326 4.05 8.55 11.24
C ARG A 326 3.84 7.05 11.44
N PRO A 327 2.76 6.47 10.88
CA PRO A 327 2.57 5.03 10.98
C PRO A 327 3.72 4.30 10.26
N PHE A 328 4.33 3.33 10.95
CA PHE A 328 5.38 2.45 10.42
C PHE A 328 5.01 1.85 9.05
N VAL A 329 3.77 1.35 8.94
CA VAL A 329 3.16 0.88 7.70
C VAL A 329 1.69 1.34 7.68
N ARG A 330 1.19 1.70 6.50
CA ARG A 330 -0.20 2.18 6.33
C ARG A 330 -0.82 1.63 5.05
N ARG A 331 -2.14 1.46 5.08
CA ARG A 331 -2.97 1.05 3.94
C ARG A 331 -4.29 1.80 3.95
N LEU A 332 -4.85 2.03 2.76
CA LEU A 332 -6.26 2.35 2.65
C LEU A 332 -7.15 1.16 3.04
N ASN A 333 -8.17 1.46 3.83
CA ASN A 333 -9.30 0.56 4.01
C ASN A 333 -10.05 0.39 2.68
N SER A 334 -10.57 -0.81 2.39
CA SER A 334 -11.31 -1.11 1.17
C SER A 334 -12.50 -0.18 0.94
N SER A 335 -13.16 0.25 2.00
CA SER A 335 -14.26 1.24 1.98
C SER A 335 -13.84 2.65 1.55
N SER A 336 -12.54 2.91 1.43
CA SER A 336 -11.97 4.24 1.16
C SER A 336 -11.24 4.33 -0.18
N ILE A 337 -11.10 3.22 -0.91
CA ILE A 337 -10.41 3.15 -2.21
C ILE A 337 -10.97 4.15 -3.23
N GLU A 338 -12.28 4.40 -3.20
CA GLU A 338 -12.96 5.28 -4.17
C GLU A 338 -12.90 6.76 -3.78
N ARG A 339 -12.39 7.08 -2.59
CA ARG A 339 -12.45 8.42 -2.02
C ARG A 339 -11.11 8.94 -1.56
N ASP A 340 -10.15 8.08 -1.26
CA ASP A 340 -8.92 8.49 -0.61
C ASP A 340 -7.73 8.17 -1.51
N CYS A 341 -6.75 9.06 -1.55
CA CYS A 341 -5.54 8.84 -2.31
C CYS A 341 -4.70 7.75 -1.64
N TYR A 342 -4.26 6.77 -2.42
CA TYR A 342 -3.46 5.65 -1.90
C TYR A 342 -2.11 6.09 -1.31
N ASN A 343 -1.53 7.19 -1.80
CA ASN A 343 -0.26 7.69 -1.30
C ASN A 343 -0.42 8.60 -0.06
N CYS A 344 -1.17 9.70 -0.19
CA CYS A 344 -1.26 10.72 0.85
C CYS A 344 -2.40 10.49 1.85
N LEU A 345 -3.28 9.51 1.60
CA LEU A 345 -4.45 9.13 2.40
C LEU A 345 -5.52 10.24 2.56
N LYS A 346 -5.34 11.38 1.89
CA LYS A 346 -6.33 12.45 1.89
C LYS A 346 -7.50 12.08 0.98
N ARG A 347 -8.67 12.59 1.33
CA ARG A 347 -9.92 12.41 0.58
C ARG A 347 -9.98 13.33 -0.64
N TYR A 348 -10.40 12.77 -1.77
CA TYR A 348 -10.60 13.39 -3.07
C TYR A 348 -11.84 12.82 -3.77
N HIS A 349 -12.41 13.57 -4.68
CA HIS A 349 -13.58 13.14 -5.47
C HIS A 349 -13.22 12.74 -6.91
N ASP A 350 -11.98 12.99 -7.30
CA ASP A 350 -11.46 12.94 -8.65
C ASP A 350 -10.17 12.13 -8.74
N LEU A 351 -10.11 11.02 -8.01
CA LEU A 351 -8.94 10.13 -8.02
C LEU A 351 -8.48 9.79 -9.45
N TYR A 352 -7.19 10.03 -9.71
CA TYR A 352 -6.43 9.61 -10.87
C TYR A 352 -6.10 8.11 -10.76
N PRO A 353 -6.34 7.31 -11.80
CA PRO A 353 -6.21 5.87 -11.70
C PRO A 353 -4.75 5.41 -11.69
N CYS A 354 -4.47 4.29 -11.03
CA CYS A 354 -3.21 3.54 -11.23
C CYS A 354 -3.01 3.17 -12.70
N ARG A 355 -1.76 3.02 -13.15
CA ARG A 355 -1.42 2.60 -14.52
C ARG A 355 -1.74 1.13 -14.81
N GLY A 356 -1.60 0.24 -13.82
CA GLY A 356 -1.73 -1.22 -14.01
C GLY A 356 -3.05 -1.78 -13.51
N CYS A 357 -3.34 -1.62 -12.21
CA CYS A 357 -4.52 -2.18 -11.58
C CYS A 357 -5.72 -1.22 -11.57
N SER A 358 -6.89 -1.74 -11.18
CA SER A 358 -8.11 -0.97 -10.91
C SER A 358 -8.39 -0.78 -9.41
N GLU A 359 -7.47 -1.23 -8.55
CA GLU A 359 -7.71 -1.34 -7.09
C GLU A 359 -7.45 -0.04 -6.33
N ILE A 360 -6.72 0.91 -6.90
CA ILE A 360 -6.28 2.11 -6.19
C ILE A 360 -6.29 3.35 -7.09
N GLY A 361 -6.43 4.52 -6.45
CA GLY A 361 -6.38 5.82 -7.09
C GLY A 361 -5.50 6.82 -6.32
N PHE A 362 -5.16 7.92 -6.99
CA PHE A 362 -4.26 8.96 -6.52
C PHE A 362 -4.89 10.34 -6.67
N CYS A 363 -4.52 11.29 -5.84
CA CYS A 363 -5.01 12.67 -6.00
C CYS A 363 -4.36 13.41 -7.17
N SER A 364 -3.26 12.89 -7.71
CA SER A 364 -2.48 13.54 -8.77
C SER A 364 -1.50 12.57 -9.41
N ARG A 365 -1.02 12.92 -10.61
CA ARG A 365 0.10 12.22 -11.26
C ARG A 365 1.37 12.22 -10.40
N ALA A 366 1.60 13.25 -9.60
CA ALA A 366 2.75 13.29 -8.68
C ALA A 366 2.64 12.23 -7.57
N CYS A 367 1.45 12.03 -6.98
CA CYS A 367 1.23 10.95 -6.00
C CYS A 367 1.29 9.57 -6.64
N GLU A 368 0.84 9.42 -7.89
CA GLU A 368 0.99 8.18 -8.65
C GLU A 368 2.47 7.87 -8.88
N GLN A 369 3.23 8.81 -9.43
CA GLN A 369 4.66 8.63 -9.70
C GLN A 369 5.45 8.30 -8.42
N ALA A 370 5.16 9.01 -7.32
CA ALA A 370 5.85 8.80 -6.05
C ALA A 370 5.76 7.35 -5.55
N VAL A 371 4.62 6.66 -5.77
CA VAL A 371 4.48 5.26 -5.32
C VAL A 371 5.07 4.24 -6.29
N TRP A 372 5.30 4.63 -7.54
CA TRP A 372 5.89 3.78 -8.58
C TRP A 372 7.42 3.86 -8.63
N THR A 373 8.02 4.88 -8.02
CA THR A 373 9.48 4.99 -7.90
C THR A 373 10.01 3.97 -6.90
N ILE A 374 10.77 2.97 -7.40
CA ILE A 374 11.50 2.02 -6.57
C ILE A 374 12.80 2.70 -6.12
N SER A 375 12.95 2.93 -4.81
CA SER A 375 14.16 3.53 -4.24
C SER A 375 15.25 2.47 -4.15
N THR A 376 16.37 2.70 -4.83
CA THR A 376 17.63 1.94 -4.71
C THR A 376 18.63 2.61 -3.76
N ASP A 377 18.31 3.80 -3.29
CA ASP A 377 19.19 4.63 -2.46
C ASP A 377 18.38 5.22 -1.28
N SER A 378 18.87 4.97 -0.07
CA SER A 378 18.28 5.43 1.19
C SER A 378 18.23 6.95 1.33
N SER A 379 19.06 7.68 0.58
CA SER A 379 19.20 9.14 0.69
C SER A 379 18.19 9.94 -0.16
N THR A 380 17.58 9.32 -1.17
CA THR A 380 16.83 10.04 -2.23
C THR A 380 15.32 9.91 -2.14
N ARG A 381 14.78 9.11 -1.23
CA ARG A 381 13.33 9.01 -1.09
C ARG A 381 12.78 10.31 -0.50
N LYS A 382 11.75 10.89 -1.13
CA LYS A 382 10.73 11.58 -0.34
C LYS A 382 10.22 10.53 0.63
N GLN A 383 10.62 10.59 1.90
CA GLN A 383 10.48 9.57 2.95
C GLN A 383 9.02 9.08 3.20
N ASP A 384 8.05 9.56 2.42
CA ASP A 384 6.62 9.50 2.70
C ASP A 384 5.82 8.63 1.70
N ALA A 385 6.45 8.06 0.66
CA ALA A 385 5.72 7.37 -0.42
C ALA A 385 5.57 5.85 -0.19
N VAL A 386 4.33 5.35 -0.25
CA VAL A 386 4.02 3.89 -0.29
C VAL A 386 4.62 3.26 -1.55
N CYS A 387 4.99 1.98 -1.56
CA CYS A 387 5.47 1.31 -2.78
C CYS A 387 4.38 0.39 -3.36
N HIS A 388 3.80 0.76 -4.50
CA HIS A 388 2.75 -0.02 -5.17
C HIS A 388 3.20 -1.06 -6.22
N PRO A 389 4.32 -0.91 -6.97
CA PRO A 389 4.69 -1.81 -8.07
C PRO A 389 4.61 -3.30 -7.74
N PHE A 390 5.10 -3.68 -6.56
CA PHE A 390 5.22 -5.08 -6.14
C PHE A 390 3.88 -5.77 -5.85
N GLU A 391 2.83 -5.01 -5.59
CA GLU A 391 1.48 -5.55 -5.31
C GLU A 391 0.45 -5.22 -6.39
N CYS A 392 0.82 -4.41 -7.39
CA CYS A 392 -0.08 -3.97 -8.45
C CYS A 392 -0.73 -5.18 -9.16
N GLY A 393 -2.05 -5.32 -9.00
CA GLY A 393 -2.83 -6.41 -9.61
C GLY A 393 -2.65 -7.78 -8.95
N GLN A 394 -2.03 -7.84 -7.77
CA GLN A 394 -1.71 -9.09 -7.06
C GLN A 394 -2.28 -9.17 -5.65
N ILE A 395 -2.84 -8.08 -5.12
CA ILE A 395 -3.41 -8.00 -3.76
C ILE A 395 -4.43 -9.11 -3.48
N ALA A 396 -5.20 -9.50 -4.49
CA ALA A 396 -6.24 -10.52 -4.35
C ALA A 396 -5.67 -11.94 -4.09
N ARG A 397 -4.34 -12.14 -4.22
CA ARG A 397 -3.65 -13.39 -3.85
C ARG A 397 -3.51 -13.56 -2.34
N PHE A 398 -3.56 -12.47 -1.58
CA PHE A 398 -3.23 -12.52 -0.16
C PHE A 398 -4.28 -13.36 0.58
N PRO A 399 -3.84 -14.26 1.49
CA PRO A 399 -4.75 -15.16 2.18
C PRO A 399 -5.89 -14.41 2.86
N ASN A 400 -7.13 -14.86 2.62
CA ASN A 400 -8.23 -14.45 3.46
C ASN A 400 -8.20 -15.32 4.74
N GLY A 401 -8.40 -14.72 5.91
CA GLY A 401 -8.35 -15.41 7.23
C GLY A 401 -9.45 -16.47 7.44
N LYS A 402 -10.09 -16.94 6.36
CA LYS A 402 -11.08 -18.02 6.31
C LYS A 402 -10.48 -19.35 5.84
N PHE A 403 -9.20 -19.42 5.46
CA PHE A 403 -8.54 -20.69 5.11
C PHE A 403 -8.21 -21.52 6.37
N ASN A 404 -9.24 -21.90 7.13
CA ASN A 404 -9.08 -22.64 8.39
C ASN A 404 -9.15 -24.16 8.22
N ARG A 405 -9.15 -24.67 6.98
CA ARG A 405 -9.57 -26.06 6.77
C ARG A 405 -8.77 -26.90 5.80
N TRP A 406 -7.69 -26.37 5.20
CA TRP A 406 -6.86 -27.17 4.28
C TRP A 406 -7.74 -28.03 3.33
N ARG A 407 -8.84 -27.45 2.83
CA ARG A 407 -9.89 -28.20 2.14
C ARG A 407 -9.48 -28.33 0.69
N TRP A 408 -9.28 -29.56 0.27
CA TRP A 408 -8.89 -29.91 -1.09
C TRP A 408 -10.12 -30.12 -1.96
N SER A 409 -10.08 -29.66 -3.21
CA SER A 409 -11.21 -29.81 -4.13
C SER A 409 -11.18 -31.20 -4.79
N GLN A 410 -12.34 -31.74 -5.19
CA GLN A 410 -12.40 -33.07 -5.81
C GLN A 410 -11.70 -33.16 -7.18
N GLY A 411 -11.40 -32.02 -7.82
CA GLY A 411 -10.79 -31.92 -9.15
C GLY A 411 -9.26 -31.81 -9.19
N ASP A 412 -8.60 -31.73 -8.04
CA ASP A 412 -7.13 -31.65 -8.00
C ASP A 412 -6.50 -33.03 -8.32
N VAL A 413 -5.52 -33.04 -9.23
CA VAL A 413 -4.70 -34.21 -9.54
C VAL A 413 -3.76 -34.43 -8.35
N ILE A 414 -4.17 -35.32 -7.44
CA ILE A 414 -3.45 -35.61 -6.21
C ILE A 414 -3.12 -37.10 -6.21
N GLU A 415 -1.84 -37.44 -6.36
CA GLU A 415 -1.36 -38.83 -6.37
C GLU A 415 -1.64 -39.53 -5.02
N ASN A 416 -1.43 -38.84 -3.89
CA ASN A 416 -1.65 -39.37 -2.54
C ASN A 416 -2.85 -38.73 -1.81
N ARG A 417 -4.05 -38.89 -2.39
CA ARG A 417 -5.28 -38.29 -1.85
C ARG A 417 -5.61 -38.78 -0.42
N ALA A 418 -5.31 -40.03 -0.11
CA ALA A 418 -5.55 -40.61 1.22
C ALA A 418 -4.60 -40.03 2.28
N GLY A 419 -3.31 -39.88 1.97
CA GLY A 419 -2.33 -39.25 2.86
C GLY A 419 -2.67 -37.79 3.14
N LEU A 420 -3.13 -37.06 2.12
CA LEU A 420 -3.53 -35.66 2.26
C LEU A 420 -4.82 -35.49 3.10
N ALA A 421 -5.78 -36.41 2.96
CA ALA A 421 -6.97 -36.46 3.83
C ALA A 421 -6.59 -36.76 5.29
N ARG A 422 -5.63 -37.67 5.50
CA ARG A 422 -5.09 -37.96 6.84
C ARG A 422 -4.33 -36.77 7.43
N TYR A 423 -3.52 -36.06 6.63
CA TYR A 423 -2.86 -34.82 7.04
C TYR A 423 -3.86 -33.78 7.50
N GLN A 424 -4.90 -33.56 6.71
CA GLN A 424 -5.97 -32.62 7.03
C GLN A 424 -6.68 -32.99 8.33
N ALA A 425 -7.00 -34.27 8.54
CA ALA A 425 -7.62 -34.74 9.78
C ALA A 425 -6.72 -34.51 11.00
N LEU A 426 -5.45 -34.92 10.92
CA LEU A 426 -4.48 -34.71 12.00
C LEU A 426 -4.28 -33.22 12.29
N PHE A 427 -4.22 -32.37 11.26
CA PHE A 427 -4.06 -30.93 11.45
C PHE A 427 -5.28 -30.34 12.18
N HIS A 428 -6.48 -30.80 11.82
CA HIS A 428 -7.72 -30.40 12.48
C HIS A 428 -7.83 -30.84 13.94
N GLU A 429 -7.32 -32.02 14.27
CA GLU A 429 -7.30 -32.53 15.64
C GLU A 429 -6.31 -31.74 16.53
N ASN A 430 -5.20 -31.29 15.95
CA ASN A 430 -4.11 -30.65 16.70
C ASN A 430 -4.12 -29.11 16.65
N SER A 431 -4.94 -28.49 15.78
CA SER A 431 -5.08 -27.03 15.69
C SER A 431 -6.21 -26.53 16.59
N PRO A 432 -6.00 -25.49 17.41
CA PRO A 432 -7.08 -24.88 18.19
C PRO A 432 -8.22 -24.39 17.28
N LYS A 433 -9.48 -24.60 17.69
CA LYS A 433 -10.67 -24.18 16.91
C LYS A 433 -10.74 -22.67 16.67
N THR A 434 -10.02 -21.88 17.47
CA THR A 434 -10.01 -20.42 17.48
C THR A 434 -8.89 -19.80 16.64
N GLU A 435 -7.85 -20.55 16.28
CA GLU A 435 -6.76 -19.99 15.50
C GLU A 435 -7.15 -19.85 14.03
N ARG A 436 -7.03 -18.63 13.53
CA ARG A 436 -7.24 -18.29 12.12
C ARG A 436 -5.91 -17.94 11.51
N ILE A 437 -5.71 -18.37 10.26
CA ILE A 437 -4.62 -17.85 9.44
C ILE A 437 -4.70 -16.32 9.44
N VAL A 438 -3.52 -15.71 9.47
CA VAL A 438 -3.38 -14.26 9.42
C VAL A 438 -4.23 -13.67 8.30
N GLY A 439 -5.08 -12.72 8.66
CA GLY A 439 -6.02 -12.10 7.73
C GLY A 439 -5.33 -11.29 6.63
N PRO A 440 -6.09 -10.91 5.58
CA PRO A 440 -5.53 -10.25 4.40
C PRO A 440 -4.99 -8.85 4.71
N GLN A 441 -5.48 -8.21 5.77
CA GLN A 441 -4.98 -6.91 6.22
C GLN A 441 -3.57 -7.02 6.80
N LEU A 442 -3.34 -7.95 7.73
CA LEU A 442 -2.02 -8.15 8.33
C LEU A 442 -1.03 -8.75 7.33
N CYS A 443 -1.48 -9.68 6.46
CA CYS A 443 -0.67 -10.13 5.31
C CYS A 443 -0.20 -8.96 4.46
N TRP A 444 -1.09 -8.00 4.20
CA TRP A 444 -0.73 -6.82 3.41
C TRP A 444 0.21 -5.88 4.15
N LEU A 445 -0.01 -5.62 5.44
CA LEU A 445 0.88 -4.76 6.24
C LEU A 445 2.28 -5.36 6.33
N ALA A 446 2.38 -6.67 6.56
CA ALA A 446 3.65 -7.40 6.53
C ALA A 446 4.33 -7.27 5.15
N PHE A 447 3.58 -7.48 4.06
CA PHE A 447 4.09 -7.32 2.69
C PHE A 447 4.60 -5.89 2.44
N ALA A 448 3.81 -4.90 2.83
CA ALA A 448 4.11 -3.49 2.67
C ALA A 448 5.33 -3.04 3.49
N SER A 449 5.59 -3.64 4.65
CA SER A 449 6.79 -3.36 5.44
C SER A 449 8.08 -3.65 4.65
N ILE A 450 8.09 -4.71 3.84
CA ILE A 450 9.23 -5.10 3.01
C ILE A 450 9.29 -4.27 1.74
N THR A 451 8.17 -4.10 1.03
CA THR A 451 8.17 -3.37 -0.23
C THR A 451 8.47 -1.89 -0.05
N GLN A 452 8.20 -1.34 1.13
CA GLN A 452 8.58 0.02 1.49
C GLN A 452 10.00 0.14 2.03
N THR A 453 10.73 -0.95 2.25
CA THR A 453 12.11 -0.91 2.74
C THR A 453 13.08 -1.24 1.61
N PRO A 454 14.10 -0.39 1.35
CA PRO A 454 15.15 -0.70 0.38
C PRO A 454 15.85 -2.03 0.73
N PRO A 455 16.13 -2.91 -0.24
CA PRO A 455 16.81 -4.18 0.03
C PRO A 455 18.12 -4.04 0.81
N GLN A 456 18.90 -2.99 0.53
CA GLN A 456 20.15 -2.67 1.23
C GLN A 456 19.93 -2.40 2.73
N ALA A 457 18.84 -1.72 3.08
CA ALA A 457 18.49 -1.48 4.47
C ALA A 457 18.13 -2.81 5.15
N ILE A 458 17.36 -3.69 4.50
CA ILE A 458 17.08 -5.02 5.04
C ILE A 458 18.38 -5.82 5.23
N ARG A 459 19.32 -5.77 4.27
CA ARG A 459 20.62 -6.45 4.40
C ARG A 459 21.44 -5.91 5.56
N SER A 460 21.57 -4.59 5.66
CA SER A 460 22.33 -3.92 6.73
C SER A 460 21.74 -4.26 8.09
N LEU A 461 20.41 -4.19 8.19
CA LEU A 461 19.69 -4.58 9.40
C LEU A 461 19.84 -6.08 9.68
N ALA A 462 19.91 -6.97 8.68
CA ALA A 462 20.10 -8.41 8.85
C ALA A 462 21.49 -8.74 9.41
N GLN A 463 22.52 -8.13 8.84
CA GLN A 463 23.93 -8.42 9.14
C GLN A 463 24.52 -7.56 10.27
N GLY A 464 23.74 -6.62 10.80
CA GLY A 464 24.19 -5.73 11.89
C GLY A 464 25.25 -4.74 11.49
N LEU A 465 25.15 -4.26 10.25
CA LEU A 465 26.03 -3.23 9.72
C LEU A 465 25.45 -1.84 10.09
N SER A 466 26.31 -0.96 10.61
CA SER A 466 25.92 0.43 10.93
C SER A 466 25.60 1.20 9.64
N LEU A 467 24.49 1.94 9.62
CA LEU A 467 24.00 2.69 8.45
C LEU A 467 24.75 4.01 8.17
N LYS A 468 25.75 4.40 8.99
CA LYS A 468 26.52 5.63 8.76
C LYS A 468 27.79 5.34 7.94
N PRO A 469 28.04 6.04 6.81
CA PRO A 469 29.38 6.16 6.27
C PRO A 469 30.18 7.06 7.22
N GLY A 470 31.06 6.47 8.02
CA GLY A 470 31.98 7.21 8.88
C GLY A 470 33.13 7.77 8.06
N VAL A 471 33.18 9.10 7.94
CA VAL A 471 34.41 9.85 7.73
C VAL A 471 35.35 9.54 8.90
N ASP A 472 36.62 9.29 8.57
CA ASP A 472 37.75 9.08 9.48
C ASP A 472 37.72 7.82 10.37
N GLN A 473 38.10 6.69 9.78
CA GLN A 473 38.91 5.67 10.47
C GLN A 473 39.71 4.86 9.45
N VAL A 474 40.87 5.40 9.12
CA VAL A 474 42.01 4.63 8.61
C VAL A 474 42.50 3.77 9.78
N ASP A 475 42.79 2.49 9.52
CA ASP A 475 43.41 1.50 10.42
C ASP A 475 42.48 0.63 11.31
N SER A 476 41.68 -0.23 10.69
CA SER A 476 41.61 -1.69 10.94
C SER A 476 40.40 -2.32 10.22
N ALA A 477 40.68 -3.25 9.31
CA ALA A 477 39.76 -3.77 8.29
C ALA A 477 38.77 -4.85 8.80
N VAL A 478 38.00 -4.57 9.86
CA VAL A 478 36.79 -5.35 10.18
C VAL A 478 35.70 -4.40 10.69
N PRO A 479 34.56 -4.25 9.97
CA PRO A 479 33.43 -3.52 10.54
C PRO A 479 33.03 -4.22 11.85
N ARG A 480 33.14 -3.51 12.98
CA ARG A 480 32.64 -4.03 14.26
C ARG A 480 31.16 -4.36 14.07
N ARG A 481 30.80 -5.65 14.12
CA ARG A 481 29.40 -6.10 14.20
C ARG A 481 28.83 -5.51 15.49
N SER A 482 28.09 -4.40 15.40
CA SER A 482 27.09 -4.08 16.42
C SER A 482 26.01 -5.13 16.28
N GLN A 483 25.45 -5.63 17.38
CA GLN A 483 24.44 -6.68 17.27
C GLN A 483 23.27 -6.14 16.42
N SER A 484 22.86 -6.98 15.48
CA SER A 484 22.01 -6.62 14.35
C SER A 484 20.64 -6.10 14.78
N VAL A 485 20.04 -5.14 14.09
CA VAL A 485 18.68 -4.68 14.42
C VAL A 485 17.63 -5.72 14.03
N LEU A 486 17.91 -6.60 13.05
CA LEU A 486 17.17 -7.85 12.84
C LEU A 486 17.68 -9.00 13.71
N SER A 487 18.56 -8.75 14.67
CA SER A 487 18.85 -9.74 15.69
C SER A 487 17.61 -10.05 16.54
N ALA A 488 16.57 -9.19 16.52
CA ALA A 488 15.25 -9.52 17.05
C ALA A 488 14.61 -10.77 16.39
N PHE A 489 14.97 -11.06 15.14
CA PHE A 489 14.52 -12.23 14.36
C PHE A 489 15.43 -13.45 14.57
N SER A 490 16.63 -13.24 15.11
CA SER A 490 17.63 -14.26 15.44
C SER A 490 17.89 -14.45 16.96
N GLY A 491 17.20 -13.71 17.83
CA GLY A 491 17.16 -13.88 19.29
C GLY A 491 17.97 -12.88 20.15
N VAL A 492 18.40 -11.73 19.64
CA VAL A 492 19.15 -10.69 20.39
C VAL A 492 18.46 -9.32 20.24
N HIS A 493 18.51 -8.47 21.27
CA HIS A 493 17.82 -7.16 21.30
C HIS A 493 18.78 -6.05 21.71
N GLU A 494 18.82 -4.94 20.95
CA GLU A 494 19.58 -3.74 21.32
C GLU A 494 18.74 -2.45 21.13
N PRO A 495 18.98 -1.43 21.99
CA PRO A 495 18.36 -0.12 21.86
C PRO A 495 18.84 0.58 20.57
N PRO A 496 17.93 1.14 19.78
CA PRO A 496 18.28 1.84 18.55
C PRO A 496 19.04 3.14 18.76
N LEU A 497 19.82 3.49 17.75
CA LEU A 497 20.62 4.71 17.75
C LEU A 497 19.71 5.95 17.74
N PRO A 498 20.09 7.03 18.44
CA PRO A 498 19.28 8.25 18.59
C PRO A 498 18.83 8.97 17.30
N ASP A 499 19.39 8.59 16.14
CA ASP A 499 19.20 9.27 14.86
C ASP A 499 18.34 8.47 13.84
N LEU A 500 17.52 7.52 14.29
CA LEU A 500 16.78 6.66 13.36
C LEU A 500 15.59 7.37 12.69
N CYS A 501 15.62 7.32 11.36
CA CYS A 501 14.65 7.86 10.42
C CYS A 501 13.27 7.18 10.50
N ASP A 502 12.21 7.98 10.32
CA ASP A 502 10.79 7.71 10.60
C ASP A 502 10.05 6.71 9.67
N ALA A 503 10.71 5.75 8.99
CA ALA A 503 9.99 4.90 8.02
C ALA A 503 10.57 3.49 7.77
N GLY A 504 9.68 2.52 7.55
CA GLY A 504 10.02 1.16 7.12
C GLY A 504 10.67 0.31 8.21
N LEU A 505 11.28 -0.83 7.82
CA LEU A 505 11.84 -1.83 8.76
C LEU A 505 12.94 -1.26 9.69
N LEU A 506 13.43 -0.05 9.42
CA LEU A 506 14.35 0.71 10.28
C LEU A 506 13.73 1.06 11.64
N SER A 507 12.41 1.15 11.72
CA SER A 507 11.66 1.53 12.94
C SER A 507 11.21 0.35 13.80
N VAL A 508 11.42 -0.90 13.37
CA VAL A 508 10.98 -2.12 14.08
C VAL A 508 12.11 -2.84 14.82
N GLY A 509 13.29 -2.23 14.92
CA GLY A 509 14.40 -2.72 15.73
C GLY A 509 14.08 -2.98 17.21
N TRP A 510 12.94 -2.46 17.66
CA TRP A 510 12.47 -2.51 19.05
C TRP A 510 11.52 -3.69 19.33
N LEU A 511 11.04 -4.41 18.30
CA LEU A 511 9.95 -5.38 18.45
C LEU A 511 10.48 -6.81 18.70
N ARG A 512 9.85 -7.52 19.64
CA ARG A 512 10.10 -8.94 19.91
C ARG A 512 9.40 -9.81 18.87
N THR A 513 10.09 -10.86 18.40
CA THR A 513 9.43 -11.98 17.73
C THR A 513 8.50 -12.62 18.75
N PHE A 514 7.19 -12.40 18.63
CA PHE A 514 6.20 -12.97 19.55
C PHE A 514 6.07 -14.50 19.40
N SER A 515 7.03 -15.18 18.75
CA SER A 515 7.03 -16.61 18.44
C SER A 515 6.88 -17.49 19.66
N GLU A 516 7.49 -17.11 20.78
CA GLU A 516 7.45 -17.88 22.03
C GLU A 516 6.04 -17.94 22.64
N LYS A 517 5.16 -17.00 22.27
CA LYS A 517 3.76 -16.96 22.71
C LYS A 517 2.80 -17.65 21.74
N ARG A 518 3.31 -18.23 20.64
CA ARG A 518 2.54 -18.92 19.60
C ARG A 518 2.75 -20.43 19.70
N ASP A 519 1.71 -21.21 19.45
CA ASP A 519 1.84 -22.66 19.37
C ASP A 519 2.42 -23.13 18.01
N ALA A 520 2.80 -24.40 17.92
CA ALA A 520 3.40 -24.94 16.70
C ALA A 520 2.46 -24.91 15.47
N PRO A 521 1.16 -25.26 15.58
CA PRO A 521 0.20 -25.08 14.49
C PRO A 521 0.10 -23.64 13.97
N ASN A 522 0.11 -22.64 14.85
CA ASN A 522 0.09 -21.24 14.47
C ASN A 522 1.34 -20.83 13.70
N LEU A 523 2.50 -21.15 14.26
CA LEU A 523 3.80 -20.83 13.66
C LEU A 523 3.95 -21.50 12.30
N TRP A 524 3.49 -22.75 12.15
CA TRP A 524 3.52 -23.46 10.88
C TRP A 524 2.68 -22.74 9.81
N GLN A 525 1.44 -22.36 10.16
CA GLN A 525 0.55 -21.61 9.26
C GLN A 525 1.16 -20.26 8.85
N ASN A 526 1.70 -19.49 9.80
CA ASN A 526 2.30 -18.19 9.51
C ASN A 526 3.57 -18.34 8.67
N THR A 527 4.36 -19.39 8.89
CA THR A 527 5.55 -19.70 8.09
C THR A 527 5.16 -19.98 6.63
N ILE A 528 4.09 -20.74 6.41
CA ILE A 528 3.56 -20.99 5.06
C ILE A 528 3.11 -19.69 4.39
N VAL A 529 2.37 -18.84 5.12
CA VAL A 529 1.93 -17.54 4.60
C VAL A 529 3.13 -16.65 4.25
N ALA A 530 4.15 -16.59 5.12
CA ALA A 530 5.36 -15.81 4.89
C ALA A 530 6.09 -16.25 3.61
N VAL A 531 6.30 -17.56 3.42
CA VAL A 531 6.96 -18.08 2.21
C VAL A 531 6.10 -17.85 0.96
N PHE A 532 4.78 -17.97 1.06
CA PHE A 532 3.88 -17.64 -0.06
C PHE A 532 3.91 -16.15 -0.44
N LEU A 533 3.89 -15.25 0.55
CA LEU A 533 4.02 -13.82 0.31
C LEU A 533 5.40 -13.47 -0.28
N THR A 534 6.44 -14.24 0.05
CA THR A 534 7.77 -14.12 -0.57
C THR A 534 7.73 -14.46 -2.07
N HIS A 535 6.97 -15.49 -2.47
CA HIS A 535 6.70 -15.75 -3.89
C HIS A 535 5.91 -14.62 -4.56
N CYS A 536 4.98 -13.98 -3.84
CA CYS A 536 4.28 -12.80 -4.33
C CYS A 536 5.23 -11.61 -4.54
N LEU A 537 6.21 -11.40 -3.64
CA LEU A 537 7.26 -10.38 -3.80
C LEU A 537 8.07 -10.64 -5.08
N LYS A 538 8.49 -11.89 -5.30
CA LYS A 538 9.21 -12.30 -6.53
C LYS A 538 8.39 -11.98 -7.78
N ALA A 539 7.10 -12.36 -7.81
CA ALA A 539 6.23 -12.09 -8.95
C ALA A 539 5.95 -10.60 -9.16
N GLY A 540 5.96 -9.79 -8.09
CA GLY A 540 5.94 -8.33 -8.16
C GLY A 540 7.22 -7.68 -8.67
N GLY A 541 8.28 -8.45 -8.90
CA GLY A 541 9.58 -7.96 -9.37
C GLY A 541 10.53 -7.53 -8.25
N TYR A 542 10.25 -7.88 -6.99
CA TYR A 542 11.22 -7.67 -5.91
C TYR A 542 12.42 -8.60 -6.12
N LYS A 543 13.63 -8.03 -6.17
CA LYS A 543 14.86 -8.78 -6.47
C LYS A 543 15.25 -9.67 -5.29
N LEU A 544 14.92 -10.96 -5.40
CA LEU A 544 15.22 -11.97 -4.40
C LEU A 544 16.13 -13.07 -4.97
N ASP A 545 17.09 -13.53 -4.18
CA ASP A 545 17.92 -14.71 -4.47
C ASP A 545 17.22 -15.97 -3.93
N TRP A 546 16.85 -16.88 -4.83
CA TRP A 546 16.20 -18.15 -4.51
C TRP A 546 17.15 -19.35 -4.62
N ASP A 547 18.39 -19.11 -5.02
CA ASP A 547 19.39 -20.10 -5.40
C ASP A 547 20.53 -20.14 -4.36
N ASP A 548 21.76 -19.76 -4.75
CA ASP A 548 22.98 -20.02 -3.99
C ASP A 548 22.99 -19.33 -2.62
N ASN A 549 22.60 -18.06 -2.53
CA ASN A 549 22.58 -17.34 -1.25
C ASN A 549 21.22 -17.40 -0.54
N CYS A 550 20.27 -18.17 -1.06
CA CYS A 550 18.91 -18.24 -0.51
C CYS A 550 18.90 -18.58 0.97
N PHE A 551 19.83 -19.41 1.45
CA PHE A 551 19.94 -19.83 2.86
C PHE A 551 21.13 -19.22 3.59
N LEU A 552 21.69 -18.12 3.08
CA LEU A 552 22.82 -17.47 3.71
C LEU A 552 22.48 -17.10 5.16
N ASN A 553 23.32 -17.52 6.10
CA ASN A 553 23.11 -17.20 7.50
C ASN A 553 23.34 -15.70 7.72
N PRO A 554 22.34 -14.92 8.18
CA PRO A 554 22.50 -13.49 8.42
C PRO A 554 23.57 -13.15 9.47
N ASN A 555 23.85 -14.09 10.39
CA ASN A 555 24.87 -13.95 11.42
C ASN A 555 26.24 -14.55 11.03
N GLY A 556 26.37 -15.05 9.79
CA GLY A 556 27.58 -15.68 9.29
C GLY A 556 28.67 -14.68 8.86
N ASP A 557 29.84 -15.20 8.50
CA ASP A 557 31.02 -14.40 8.13
C ASP A 557 30.98 -13.84 6.71
N ILE A 558 30.10 -14.38 5.86
CA ILE A 558 29.93 -13.93 4.49
C ILE A 558 29.00 -12.70 4.48
N LEU A 559 29.55 -11.56 4.07
CA LEU A 559 28.81 -10.32 3.87
C LEU A 559 28.29 -10.22 2.42
N LEU A 560 27.06 -9.76 2.24
CA LEU A 560 26.50 -9.51 0.90
C LEU A 560 26.89 -8.11 0.46
N VAL A 561 27.22 -7.97 -0.82
CA VAL A 561 27.53 -6.66 -1.43
C VAL A 561 26.23 -5.99 -1.89
N ASP A 562 26.18 -4.65 -1.91
CA ASP A 562 24.95 -3.87 -2.13
C ASP A 562 24.16 -4.20 -3.41
N GLU A 563 24.83 -4.70 -4.46
CA GLU A 563 24.22 -5.03 -5.75
C GLU A 563 23.58 -6.44 -5.79
N GLN A 564 23.91 -7.34 -4.87
CA GLN A 564 23.40 -8.71 -4.89
C GLN A 564 21.93 -8.78 -4.47
N PRO A 565 21.06 -9.61 -5.07
CA PRO A 565 19.67 -9.74 -4.63
C PRO A 565 19.55 -10.12 -3.14
N LEU A 566 18.46 -9.72 -2.49
CA LEU A 566 18.23 -10.08 -1.09
C LEU A 566 17.90 -11.59 -1.01
N PRO A 567 18.52 -12.38 -0.11
CA PRO A 567 18.13 -13.78 0.08
C PRO A 567 16.64 -13.92 0.34
N ALA A 568 15.97 -14.81 -0.39
CA ALA A 568 14.53 -15.02 -0.26
C ALA A 568 14.15 -15.45 1.17
N SER A 569 15.00 -16.22 1.86
CA SER A 569 14.78 -16.58 3.26
C SER A 569 14.81 -15.38 4.21
N TRP A 570 15.59 -14.33 3.91
CA TRP A 570 15.64 -13.13 4.75
C TRP A 570 14.35 -12.35 4.61
N ALA A 571 13.84 -12.19 3.39
CA ALA A 571 12.53 -11.61 3.15
C ALA A 571 11.41 -12.43 3.81
N ALA A 572 11.45 -13.76 3.70
CA ALA A 572 10.48 -14.66 4.33
C ALA A 572 10.52 -14.55 5.86
N ALA A 573 11.70 -14.51 6.48
CA ALA A 573 11.84 -14.33 7.92
C ALA A 573 11.32 -12.96 8.37
N CYS A 574 11.57 -11.91 7.57
CA CYS A 574 11.02 -10.58 7.81
C CYS A 574 9.48 -10.60 7.79
N LEU A 575 8.87 -11.25 6.80
CA LEU A 575 7.42 -11.41 6.73
C LEU A 575 6.89 -12.19 7.93
N LEU A 576 7.54 -13.30 8.29
CA LEU A 576 7.09 -14.19 9.36
C LEU A 576 7.00 -13.47 10.70
N HIS A 577 7.97 -12.64 11.05
CA HIS A 577 7.92 -11.82 12.27
C HIS A 577 6.76 -10.82 12.26
N GLN A 578 6.50 -10.17 11.12
CA GLN A 578 5.42 -9.17 11.01
C GLN A 578 4.02 -9.80 11.02
N LEU A 579 3.93 -11.10 10.73
CA LEU A 579 2.69 -11.87 10.79
C LEU A 579 2.36 -12.38 12.20
N GLN A 580 3.31 -12.31 13.14
CA GLN A 580 3.18 -12.78 14.52
C GLN A 580 2.86 -11.65 15.49
#